data_AF-A0A3A8GIC0-F1
#
_entry.id   AF-A0A3A8GIC0-F1
#
_cell.length_a   1.000
_cell.length_b   1.000
_cell.length_c   1.000
_cell.angle_alpha   90.00
_cell.angle_beta   90.00
_cell.angle_gamma   90.00
#
_symmetry.space_group_name_H-M   'P 1'
#
loop_
_entity.id
_entity.type
_entity.pdbx_description
1 polymer ?
#
loop_
_entity_poly.entity_id
_entity_poly.type
_entity_poly.pdbx_seq_one_letter_code
_entity_poly.pdbx_strand_id
1 'polypeptide(L)'
;MATPNFDRDFGYLAPFMDKVAAAAEDLPDASAREELVRLVAEEKVRWARIRELLQGAAGQSGASKGSAPKASAAKAPSPAAAPPLARVSADGVNRVARREAGFTVGSLKDSR
;
A
#
# COMPACT_ATOMS: atom_id res chain seq x y z
N MET A 1 4.71 26.00 -6.42
CA MET A 1 6.05 25.45 -6.70
C MET A 1 5.84 24.24 -7.59
N ALA A 2 6.19 24.34 -8.87
CA ALA A 2 6.13 23.20 -9.79
C ALA A 2 7.22 22.21 -9.37
N THR A 3 6.81 21.02 -8.98
CA THR A 3 7.67 19.89 -8.62
C THR A 3 8.58 19.48 -9.79
N PRO A 4 9.69 18.76 -9.52
CA PRO A 4 10.51 18.16 -10.58
C PRO A 4 9.66 17.35 -11.55
N ASN A 5 10.16 17.23 -12.78
CA ASN A 5 9.47 16.90 -14.04
C ASN A 5 8.85 15.47 -14.11
N PHE A 6 8.01 15.09 -13.15
CA PHE A 6 7.42 13.75 -13.02
C PHE A 6 6.62 13.32 -14.26
N ASP A 7 6.08 14.27 -15.03
CA ASP A 7 5.41 13.96 -16.31
C ASP A 7 6.33 13.23 -17.29
N ARG A 8 7.63 13.56 -17.28
CA ARG A 8 8.63 12.84 -18.08
C ARG A 8 8.82 11.41 -17.58
N ASP A 9 8.89 11.21 -16.26
CA ASP A 9 9.08 9.90 -15.65
C ASP A 9 7.85 9.00 -15.86
N PHE A 10 6.64 9.55 -15.76
CA PHE A 10 5.41 8.85 -16.13
C PHE A 10 5.39 8.45 -17.61
N GLY A 11 6.01 9.26 -18.48
CA GLY A 11 6.23 8.92 -19.89
C GLY A 11 7.12 7.69 -20.09
N TYR A 12 8.07 7.43 -19.19
CA TYR A 12 8.92 6.22 -19.23
C TYR A 12 8.30 5.03 -18.51
N LEU A 13 7.46 5.26 -17.50
CA LEU A 13 6.89 4.21 -16.67
C LEU A 13 5.88 3.35 -17.44
N ALA A 14 5.00 3.96 -18.25
CA ALA A 14 4.02 3.23 -19.05
C ALA A 14 4.68 2.21 -20.01
N PRO A 15 5.62 2.61 -20.90
CA PRO A 15 6.28 1.65 -21.79
C PRO A 15 7.16 0.64 -21.04
N PHE A 16 7.67 0.99 -19.86
CA PHE A 16 8.34 0.00 -19.00
C PHE A 16 7.38 -1.08 -18.52
N MET A 17 6.20 -0.71 -18.01
CA MET A 17 5.19 -1.69 -17.57
C MET A 17 4.69 -2.55 -18.73
N ASP A 18 4.60 -2.00 -19.95
CA ASP A 18 4.26 -2.78 -21.15
C ASP A 18 5.36 -3.79 -21.51
N LYS A 19 6.65 -3.42 -21.34
CA LYS A 19 7.76 -4.38 -21.51
C LYS A 19 7.73 -5.49 -20.47
N VAL A 20 7.38 -5.18 -19.22
CA VAL A 20 7.22 -6.20 -18.16
C VAL A 20 6.06 -7.15 -18.49
N ALA A 21 4.94 -6.62 -19.00
CA ALA A 21 3.82 -7.45 -19.46
C ALA A 21 4.21 -8.34 -20.66
N ALA A 22 4.94 -7.80 -21.64
CA ALA A 22 5.43 -8.57 -22.77
C ALA A 22 6.42 -9.68 -22.32
N ALA A 23 7.35 -9.36 -21.42
CA ALA A 23 8.25 -10.35 -20.85
C ALA A 23 7.51 -11.42 -20.03
N ALA A 24 6.34 -11.11 -19.49
CA ALA A 24 5.49 -12.09 -18.84
C ALA A 24 5.03 -13.18 -19.81
N GLU A 25 4.82 -12.89 -21.09
CA GLU A 25 4.37 -13.89 -22.06
C GLU A 25 5.44 -14.96 -22.31
N ASP A 26 6.72 -14.60 -22.19
CA ASP A 26 7.86 -15.50 -22.37
C ASP A 26 8.17 -16.38 -21.13
N LEU A 27 7.51 -16.16 -19.99
CA LEU A 27 7.75 -17.00 -18.81
C LEU A 27 7.26 -18.43 -19.08
N PRO A 28 8.00 -19.47 -18.66
CA PRO A 28 7.57 -20.87 -18.85
C PRO A 28 6.43 -21.28 -17.91
N ASP A 29 6.37 -20.71 -16.71
CA ASP A 29 5.38 -21.08 -15.69
C ASP A 29 4.07 -20.29 -15.81
N ALA A 30 2.95 -21.01 -15.98
CA ALA A 30 1.64 -20.40 -16.20
C ALA A 30 1.13 -19.59 -14.99
N SER A 31 1.39 -20.07 -13.78
CA SER A 31 0.93 -19.39 -12.57
C SER A 31 1.66 -18.07 -12.37
N ALA A 32 2.99 -18.06 -12.56
CA ALA A 32 3.80 -16.85 -12.49
C ALA A 32 3.40 -15.82 -13.57
N ARG A 33 3.03 -16.27 -14.77
CA ARG A 33 2.51 -15.39 -15.84
C ARG A 33 1.25 -14.67 -15.40
N GLU A 34 0.26 -15.42 -14.93
CA GLU A 34 -1.02 -14.86 -14.48
C GLU A 34 -0.85 -13.91 -13.30
N GLU A 35 0.01 -14.27 -12.34
CA GLU A 35 0.35 -13.41 -11.20
C GLU A 35 1.03 -12.11 -11.66
N LEU A 36 2.00 -12.20 -12.57
CA LEU A 36 2.71 -11.03 -13.07
C LEU A 36 1.79 -10.10 -13.87
N VAL A 37 0.89 -10.64 -14.70
CA VAL A 37 -0.12 -9.85 -15.42
C VAL A 37 -1.04 -9.10 -14.44
N ARG A 38 -1.50 -9.78 -13.39
CA ARG A 38 -2.34 -9.16 -12.37
C ARG A 38 -1.58 -8.06 -11.62
N LEU A 39 -0.34 -8.31 -11.22
CA LEU A 39 0.49 -7.32 -10.54
C LEU A 39 0.72 -6.08 -11.41
N VAL A 40 1.03 -6.25 -12.70
CA VAL A 40 1.22 -5.12 -13.63
C VAL A 40 -0.08 -4.32 -13.80
N ALA A 41 -1.24 -4.97 -13.86
CA ALA A 41 -2.53 -4.30 -13.95
C ALA A 41 -2.83 -3.47 -12.69
N GLU A 42 -2.61 -4.03 -11.50
CA GLU A 42 -2.77 -3.31 -10.22
C GLU A 42 -1.79 -2.13 -10.11
N GLU A 43 -0.54 -2.31 -10.55
CA GLU A 43 0.50 -1.29 -10.53
C GLU A 43 0.13 -0.11 -11.44
N LYS A 44 -0.39 -0.37 -12.65
CA LYS A 44 -0.87 0.67 -13.58
C LYS A 44 -1.95 1.54 -12.95
N VAL A 45 -2.92 0.94 -12.24
CA VAL A 45 -3.97 1.68 -11.53
C VAL A 45 -3.40 2.51 -10.37
N ARG A 46 -2.46 1.94 -9.60
CA ARG A 46 -1.81 2.63 -8.48
C ARG A 46 -1.04 3.85 -8.96
N TRP A 47 -0.25 3.72 -10.03
CA TRP A 47 0.50 4.84 -10.58
C TRP A 47 -0.36 5.91 -11.24
N ALA A 48 -1.47 5.52 -11.88
CA ALA A 48 -2.47 6.48 -12.36
C ALA A 48 -3.02 7.32 -11.20
N ARG A 49 -3.35 6.69 -10.06
CA ARG A 49 -3.82 7.42 -8.87
C ARG A 49 -2.74 8.33 -8.28
N ILE A 50 -1.49 7.88 -8.22
CA ILE A 50 -0.37 8.71 -7.75
C ILE A 50 -0.20 9.94 -8.66
N ARG A 51 -0.27 9.76 -9.99
CA ARG A 51 -0.21 10.86 -10.94
C ARG A 51 -1.33 11.88 -10.70
N GLU A 52 -2.57 11.43 -10.52
CA GLU A 52 -3.69 12.33 -10.20
C GLU A 52 -3.44 13.13 -8.92
N LEU A 53 -2.96 12.48 -7.85
CA LEU A 53 -2.65 13.14 -6.58
C LEU A 53 -1.52 14.17 -6.74
N LEU A 54 -0.48 13.85 -7.52
CA LEU A 54 0.61 14.78 -7.82
C LEU A 54 0.14 15.97 -8.68
N GLN A 55 -0.88 15.78 -9.53
CA GLN A 55 -1.53 16.82 -10.33
C GLN A 55 -2.52 17.67 -9.52
N GLY A 56 -2.65 17.42 -8.21
CA GLY A 56 -3.50 18.21 -7.32
C GLY A 56 -4.93 17.71 -7.19
N ALA A 57 -5.23 16.48 -7.63
CA ALA A 57 -6.50 15.85 -7.31
C ALA A 57 -6.66 15.75 -5.79
N ALA A 58 -7.87 15.99 -5.29
CA ALA A 58 -8.16 15.79 -3.88
C ALA A 58 -7.84 14.34 -3.50
N GLY A 59 -6.96 14.18 -2.51
CA GLY A 59 -6.80 12.91 -1.83
C GLY A 59 -8.17 12.43 -1.37
N GLN A 60 -8.38 11.12 -1.38
CA GLN A 60 -9.50 10.53 -0.63
C GLN A 60 -9.17 10.65 0.87
N SER A 61 -9.08 11.89 1.36
CA SER A 61 -9.10 12.20 2.78
C SER A 61 -10.54 12.12 3.22
N GLY A 62 -11.05 10.90 3.30
CA GLY A 62 -12.29 10.55 3.99
C GLY A 62 -12.11 10.43 5.51
N ALA A 63 -11.12 11.12 6.09
CA ALA A 63 -11.03 11.35 7.51
C ALA A 63 -11.06 12.87 7.75
N SER A 64 -12.03 13.30 8.56
CA SER A 64 -12.18 14.65 9.13
C SER A 64 -12.83 15.72 8.26
N LYS A 65 -14.17 15.64 8.15
CA LYS A 65 -15.02 16.80 8.48
C LYS A 65 -16.14 16.33 9.41
N GLY A 66 -16.04 16.76 10.65
CA GLY A 66 -17.08 16.57 11.65
C GLY A 66 -18.39 17.19 11.19
N SER A 67 -19.46 16.45 11.40
CA SER A 67 -20.79 16.97 11.70
C SER A 67 -21.48 15.87 12.48
N ALA A 68 -21.33 15.91 13.80
CA ALA A 68 -22.21 15.19 14.69
C ALA A 68 -23.63 15.73 14.46
N PRO A 69 -24.63 14.91 14.11
CA PRO A 69 -26.01 15.31 14.31
C PRO A 69 -26.30 15.16 15.80
N LYS A 70 -26.55 16.31 16.42
CA LYS A 70 -27.17 16.47 17.74
C LYS A 70 -28.36 15.50 17.88
N ALA A 71 -28.43 14.88 19.05
CA ALA A 71 -29.51 14.01 19.49
C ALA A 71 -30.90 14.56 19.12
N SER A 72 -31.73 13.69 18.54
CA SER A 72 -33.18 13.78 18.66
C SER A 72 -33.66 12.44 19.21
N ALA A 73 -34.33 12.53 20.35
CA ALA A 73 -34.78 11.42 21.16
C ALA A 73 -35.72 10.48 20.38
N ALA A 74 -35.44 9.18 20.46
CA ALA A 74 -36.43 8.13 20.21
C ALA A 74 -36.24 7.01 21.24
N LYS A 75 -37.26 6.93 22.10
CA LYS A 75 -37.63 5.91 23.09
C LYS A 75 -37.10 4.49 22.81
N ALA A 76 -36.43 3.89 23.80
CA ALA A 76 -36.02 2.48 23.83
C ALA A 76 -37.25 1.52 23.86
N PRO A 77 -37.14 0.21 23.56
CA PRO A 77 -36.24 -0.73 24.26
C PRO A 77 -35.41 -1.69 23.38
N SER A 78 -34.35 -2.20 24.00
CA SER A 78 -33.34 -3.15 23.52
C SER A 78 -33.88 -4.46 22.95
N PRO A 79 -33.09 -5.10 22.07
CA PRO A 79 -32.90 -6.55 22.18
C PRO A 79 -31.42 -6.94 22.28
N ALA A 80 -31.15 -7.82 23.25
CA ALA A 80 -30.04 -8.77 23.36
C ALA A 80 -28.60 -8.26 23.08
N ALA A 81 -27.85 -8.07 24.17
CA ALA A 81 -26.41 -7.92 24.16
C ALA A 81 -25.73 -9.14 23.51
N ALA A 82 -25.34 -9.01 22.23
CA ALA A 82 -24.31 -9.85 21.64
C ALA A 82 -22.94 -9.30 22.09
N PRO A 83 -22.01 -10.16 22.55
CA PRO A 83 -20.70 -9.71 23.01
C PRO A 83 -19.95 -9.03 21.84
N PRO A 84 -19.36 -7.84 22.05
CA PRO A 84 -18.63 -7.17 20.99
C PRO A 84 -17.40 -8.01 20.66
N LEU A 85 -17.36 -8.56 19.45
CA LEU A 85 -16.13 -9.08 18.87
C LEU A 85 -15.12 -7.94 18.89
N ALA A 86 -14.09 -8.10 19.71
CA ALA A 86 -12.98 -7.18 19.84
C ALA A 86 -12.51 -6.79 18.44
N ARG A 87 -12.73 -5.52 18.07
CA ARG A 87 -12.12 -4.96 16.86
C ARG A 87 -10.63 -4.90 17.15
N VAL A 88 -9.93 -5.97 16.78
CA VAL A 88 -8.47 -5.99 16.78
C VAL A 88 -8.06 -4.89 15.81
N SER A 89 -7.52 -3.81 16.36
CA SER A 89 -6.94 -2.73 15.58
C SER A 89 -5.82 -3.33 14.75
N ALA A 90 -6.01 -3.44 13.44
CA ALA A 90 -4.97 -3.84 12.48
C ALA A 90 -3.94 -2.71 12.26
N ASP A 91 -3.59 -1.98 13.31
CA ASP A 91 -2.55 -0.94 13.30
C ASP A 91 -1.20 -1.53 13.70
N GLY A 92 -0.77 -2.55 12.94
CA GLY A 92 0.38 -3.37 13.29
C GLY A 92 1.28 -3.76 12.12
N VAL A 93 1.00 -3.31 10.89
CA VAL A 93 1.75 -3.76 9.71
C VAL A 93 3.02 -2.93 9.43
N ASN A 94 3.30 -1.90 10.24
CA ASN A 94 4.52 -1.10 10.06
C ASN A 94 5.18 -0.72 11.40
N ARG A 95 5.38 -1.71 12.28
CA ARG A 95 6.41 -1.56 13.30
C ARG A 95 7.70 -2.11 12.70
N VAL A 96 8.44 -1.21 12.04
CA VAL A 96 9.84 -1.44 11.65
C VAL A 96 10.55 -2.02 12.87
N ALA A 97 10.86 -3.32 12.82
CA ALA A 97 11.78 -3.89 13.78
C ALA A 97 13.10 -3.18 13.57
N ARG A 98 13.46 -2.28 14.49
CA ARG A 98 14.79 -1.71 14.56
C ARG A 98 15.75 -2.87 14.80
N ARG A 99 16.26 -3.47 13.72
CA ARG A 99 17.41 -4.37 13.77
C ARG A 99 18.58 -3.51 14.22
N GLU A 100 18.82 -3.49 15.53
CA GLU A 100 20.10 -3.12 16.09
C GLU A 100 21.14 -4.03 15.43
N ALA A 101 21.91 -3.44 14.51
CA ALA A 101 22.99 -4.10 13.82
C ALA A 101 24.17 -4.28 14.80
N GLY A 102 24.09 -5.34 15.61
CA GLY A 102 25.25 -5.89 16.32
C GLY A 102 26.10 -6.71 15.34
N PHE A 103 26.82 -6.03 14.45
CA PHE A 103 27.80 -6.66 13.55
C PHE A 103 29.11 -6.84 14.32
N THR A 104 29.23 -7.91 15.10
CA THR A 104 30.49 -8.30 15.77
C THR A 104 31.44 -8.90 14.73
N VAL A 105 32.31 -8.07 14.15
CA VAL A 105 33.47 -8.53 13.39
C VAL A 105 34.64 -8.68 14.36
N GLY A 106 35.09 -9.91 14.57
CA GLY A 106 36.39 -10.19 15.16
C GLY A 106 36.36 -11.22 16.27
N SER A 107 36.64 -12.47 15.93
CA SER A 107 37.88 -13.14 16.36
C SER A 107 37.89 -14.56 15.81
N LEU A 108 38.40 -14.72 14.58
CA LEU A 108 38.96 -15.99 14.15
C LEU A 108 40.46 -15.88 14.37
N LYS A 109 40.95 -16.46 15.47
CA LYS A 109 42.37 -16.79 15.59
C LYS A 109 42.48 -18.24 16.02
N ASP A 110 42.66 -19.06 14.99
CA ASP A 110 43.25 -20.39 15.06
C ASP A 110 44.65 -20.25 15.69
N SER A 111 44.94 -21.07 16.69
CA SER A 111 46.31 -21.31 17.16
C SER A 111 46.37 -22.73 17.68
N ARG A 112 47.14 -23.55 16.95
CA ARG A 112 47.58 -24.90 17.32
C ARG A 112 48.25 -24.94 18.68
#